data_AF-A0A1E2RVB6-F1
#
_entry.id   AF-A0A1E2RVB6-F1
#
_cell.length_a   1.000
_cell.length_b   1.000
_cell.length_c   1.000
_cell.angle_alpha   90.00
_cell.angle_beta   90.00
_cell.angle_gamma   90.00
#
_symmetry.space_group_name_H-M   'P 1'
#
loop_
_entity.id
_entity.type
_entity.pdbx_description
1 polymer ?
#
loop_
_entity_poly.entity_id
_entity_poly.type
_entity_poly.pdbx_seq_one_letter_code
_entity_poly.pdbx_strand_id
1 'polypeptide(L)'
;MRPIASIPALTLLLVAPSAASASEVTDSGALALAAIVAQLSPDIGDADKQALAKLLDGDTGFQWKTSETIAVTAKSIKCHTSNVDLTSHDCTLTFGGKDSTLTGRAAHELLATLAEEGLQPDAGAGNVWYALSALDCAIDVAQVKAKDGGGVSCTFGPAD
;
A
#
# COMPACT_ATOMS: atom_id res chain seq x y z
N MET A 1 -10.94 70.61 5.57
CA MET A 1 -9.99 69.49 5.38
C MET A 1 -10.07 68.56 6.59
N ARG A 2 -10.63 67.36 6.42
CA ARG A 2 -10.62 66.24 7.39
C ARG A 2 -10.57 64.94 6.59
N PRO A 3 -9.70 63.97 6.93
CA PRO A 3 -9.37 62.84 6.06
C PRO A 3 -10.44 61.74 6.10
N ILE A 4 -10.70 61.16 4.93
CA ILE A 4 -11.53 59.97 4.73
C ILE A 4 -10.68 58.77 5.17
N ALA A 5 -11.12 58.06 6.21
CA ALA A 5 -10.49 56.83 6.67
C ALA A 5 -11.02 55.65 5.85
N SER A 6 -10.18 55.06 4.99
CA SER A 6 -10.48 53.84 4.25
C SER A 6 -10.23 52.61 5.12
N ILE A 7 -11.26 51.78 5.31
CA ILE A 7 -11.20 50.49 6.01
C ILE A 7 -10.74 49.44 4.98
N PRO A 8 -9.62 48.71 5.19
CA PRO A 8 -9.25 47.62 4.29
C PRO A 8 -10.19 46.43 4.53
N ALA A 9 -10.81 45.95 3.46
CA ALA A 9 -11.62 44.74 3.47
C ALA A 9 -10.70 43.52 3.66
N LEU A 10 -10.84 42.84 4.79
CA LEU A 10 -10.16 41.58 5.07
C LEU A 10 -10.93 40.43 4.39
N THR A 11 -10.45 40.02 3.22
CA THR A 11 -11.02 38.90 2.46
C THR A 11 -10.74 37.58 3.20
N LEU A 12 -11.78 36.95 3.74
CA LEU A 12 -11.71 35.65 4.39
C LEU A 12 -11.55 34.56 3.31
N LEU A 13 -10.36 33.97 3.17
CA LEU A 13 -10.15 32.79 2.32
C LEU A 13 -10.80 31.57 2.99
N LEU A 14 -11.94 31.11 2.45
CA LEU A 14 -12.49 29.80 2.78
C LEU A 14 -11.53 28.72 2.26
N VAL A 15 -10.83 28.05 3.18
CA VAL A 15 -10.13 26.79 2.89
C VAL A 15 -11.20 25.71 2.73
N ALA A 16 -11.43 25.25 1.51
CA ALA A 16 -12.25 24.07 1.27
C ALA A 16 -11.53 22.83 1.82
N PRO A 17 -12.22 21.89 2.50
CA PRO A 17 -11.62 20.65 2.95
C PRO A 17 -11.20 19.81 1.73
N SER A 18 -9.91 19.51 1.63
CA SER A 18 -9.37 18.57 0.65
C SER A 18 -9.91 17.19 0.96
N ALA A 19 -10.69 16.58 0.06
CA ALA A 19 -10.95 15.15 0.12
C ALA A 19 -9.60 14.43 -0.08
N ALA A 20 -9.23 13.55 0.85
CA ALA A 20 -8.06 12.69 0.68
C ALA A 20 -8.35 11.73 -0.49
N SER A 21 -7.60 11.85 -1.57
CA SER A 21 -7.68 10.90 -2.69
C SER A 21 -7.05 9.59 -2.25
N ALA A 22 -7.75 8.47 -2.49
CA ALA A 22 -7.11 7.17 -2.46
C ALA A 22 -6.08 7.10 -3.60
N SER A 23 -4.91 6.56 -3.32
CA SER A 23 -3.92 6.22 -4.34
C SER A 23 -4.37 4.96 -5.07
N GLU A 24 -4.12 4.91 -6.37
CA GLU A 24 -4.34 3.72 -7.21
C GLU A 24 -3.05 3.41 -7.94
N VAL A 25 -2.67 2.13 -7.93
CA VAL A 25 -1.46 1.61 -8.57
C VAL A 25 -1.78 0.31 -9.30
N THR A 26 -1.22 0.14 -10.50
CA THR A 26 -1.60 -0.95 -11.42
C THR A 26 -0.40 -1.62 -12.07
N ASP A 27 0.81 -1.42 -11.54
CA ASP A 27 2.05 -1.86 -12.16
C ASP A 27 2.63 -3.12 -11.47
N SER A 28 3.91 -3.42 -11.75
CA SER A 28 4.60 -4.58 -11.17
C SER A 28 4.76 -4.51 -9.65
N GLY A 29 4.90 -3.31 -9.08
CA GLY A 29 5.02 -3.17 -7.63
C GLY A 29 3.66 -3.31 -6.93
N ALA A 30 2.55 -2.97 -7.60
CA ALA A 30 1.21 -3.36 -7.16
C ALA A 30 1.06 -4.89 -7.03
N LEU A 31 1.62 -5.67 -7.96
CA LEU A 31 1.63 -7.14 -7.87
C LEU A 31 2.46 -7.62 -6.68
N ALA A 32 3.64 -7.03 -6.49
CA ALA A 32 4.52 -7.35 -5.37
C ALA A 32 3.84 -7.05 -4.02
N LEU A 33 3.20 -5.88 -3.91
CA LEU A 33 2.46 -5.46 -2.72
C LEU A 33 1.34 -6.47 -2.40
N ALA A 34 0.51 -6.80 -3.39
CA ALA A 34 -0.56 -7.77 -3.22
C ALA A 34 -0.02 -9.16 -2.80
N ALA A 35 1.02 -9.65 -3.47
CA ALA A 35 1.58 -10.96 -3.19
C ALA A 35 2.18 -11.05 -1.77
N ILE A 36 2.98 -10.06 -1.35
CA ILE A 36 3.60 -10.03 -0.02
C ILE A 36 2.53 -9.95 1.08
N VAL A 37 1.55 -9.05 0.93
CA VAL A 37 0.46 -8.88 1.90
C VAL A 37 -0.39 -10.13 2.00
N ALA A 38 -0.69 -10.77 0.86
CA ALA A 38 -1.51 -11.96 0.82
C ALA A 38 -0.95 -13.10 1.66
N GLN A 39 0.38 -13.26 1.74
CA GLN A 39 1.00 -14.35 2.52
C GLN A 39 0.59 -14.34 4.00
N LEU A 40 0.33 -13.15 4.56
CA LEU A 40 -0.05 -12.97 5.97
C LEU A 40 -1.56 -12.90 6.17
N SER A 41 -2.32 -12.67 5.10
CA SER A 41 -3.76 -12.50 5.20
C SER A 41 -4.43 -13.79 5.71
N PRO A 42 -5.26 -13.72 6.76
CA PRO A 42 -6.03 -14.86 7.23
C PRO A 42 -7.21 -15.20 6.30
N ASP A 43 -7.63 -14.26 5.46
CA ASP A 43 -8.85 -14.37 4.65
C ASP A 43 -8.58 -14.96 3.25
N ILE A 44 -7.31 -15.16 2.89
CA ILE A 44 -6.88 -15.72 1.61
C ILE A 44 -6.51 -17.19 1.79
N GLY A 45 -7.02 -18.05 0.89
CA GLY A 45 -6.70 -19.47 0.88
C GLY A 45 -5.27 -19.77 0.39
N ASP A 46 -4.72 -20.91 0.78
CA ASP A 46 -3.34 -21.30 0.44
C ASP A 46 -3.07 -21.39 -1.07
N ALA A 47 -4.08 -21.78 -1.87
CA ALA A 47 -3.95 -21.86 -3.32
C ALA A 47 -3.75 -20.48 -3.96
N ASP A 48 -4.49 -19.47 -3.49
CA ASP A 48 -4.41 -18.10 -3.97
C ASP A 48 -3.09 -17.45 -3.55
N LYS A 49 -2.67 -17.67 -2.30
CA LYS A 49 -1.33 -17.29 -1.80
C LYS A 49 -0.21 -17.85 -2.66
N GLN A 50 -0.26 -19.15 -2.96
CA GLN A 50 0.73 -19.80 -3.81
C GLN A 50 0.70 -19.27 -5.24
N ALA A 51 -0.47 -18.96 -5.80
CA ALA A 51 -0.57 -18.38 -7.12
C ALA A 51 0.05 -16.98 -7.17
N LEU A 52 -0.29 -16.10 -6.22
CA LEU A 52 0.30 -14.76 -6.14
C LEU A 52 1.83 -14.81 -5.97
N ALA A 53 2.34 -15.70 -5.11
CA ALA A 53 3.79 -15.90 -4.96
C ALA A 53 4.45 -16.33 -6.28
N LYS A 54 3.86 -17.30 -7.00
CA LYS A 54 4.37 -17.73 -8.31
C LYS A 54 4.34 -16.61 -9.34
N LEU A 55 3.27 -15.82 -9.38
CA LEU A 55 3.18 -14.67 -10.29
C LEU A 55 4.29 -13.65 -10.02
N LEU A 56 4.55 -13.34 -8.74
CA LEU A 56 5.66 -12.46 -8.35
C LEU A 56 7.03 -13.06 -8.72
N ASP A 57 7.21 -14.37 -8.56
CA ASP A 57 8.40 -15.10 -9.01
C ASP A 57 8.54 -15.18 -10.55
N GLY A 58 7.54 -14.70 -11.30
CA GLY A 58 7.48 -14.78 -12.76
C GLY A 58 7.11 -16.16 -13.31
N ASP A 59 6.71 -17.12 -12.46
CA ASP A 59 6.18 -18.42 -12.86
C ASP A 59 4.70 -18.29 -13.25
N THR A 60 4.44 -18.26 -14.56
CA THR A 60 3.09 -18.27 -15.13
C THR A 60 2.67 -19.65 -15.66
N GLY A 61 3.49 -20.69 -15.48
CA GLY A 61 3.29 -22.02 -16.05
C GLY A 61 2.35 -22.93 -15.25
N PHE A 62 1.92 -22.51 -14.05
CA PHE A 62 1.04 -23.30 -13.20
C PHE A 62 -0.37 -23.41 -13.76
N GLN A 63 -1.10 -24.46 -13.36
CA GLN A 63 -2.53 -24.57 -13.67
C GLN A 63 -3.33 -23.63 -12.78
N TRP A 64 -4.15 -22.77 -13.38
CA TRP A 64 -5.10 -21.91 -12.67
C TRP A 64 -6.51 -22.27 -13.11
N LYS A 65 -7.35 -22.65 -12.16
CA LYS A 65 -8.65 -23.27 -12.45
C LYS A 65 -9.82 -22.29 -12.41
N THR A 66 -9.63 -21.08 -11.89
CA THR A 66 -10.69 -20.11 -11.71
C THR A 66 -10.53 -18.96 -12.71
N SER A 67 -11.65 -18.42 -13.18
CA SER A 67 -11.69 -17.11 -13.86
C SER A 67 -11.89 -15.98 -12.84
N GLU A 68 -11.52 -16.24 -11.59
CA GLU A 68 -11.77 -15.34 -10.47
C GLU A 68 -10.55 -14.49 -10.19
N THR A 69 -10.82 -13.22 -9.93
CA THR A 69 -9.87 -12.26 -9.39
C THR A 69 -9.56 -12.62 -7.94
N ILE A 70 -8.28 -12.62 -7.57
CA ILE A 70 -7.88 -12.73 -6.16
C ILE A 70 -8.00 -11.34 -5.55
N ALA A 71 -8.80 -11.20 -4.49
CA ALA A 71 -8.90 -9.98 -3.71
C ALA A 71 -7.93 -10.04 -2.51
N VAL A 72 -7.05 -9.05 -2.39
CA VAL A 72 -6.13 -8.92 -1.26
C VAL A 72 -6.46 -7.64 -0.52
N THR A 73 -6.89 -7.76 0.74
CA THR A 73 -7.22 -6.60 1.56
C THR A 73 -6.41 -6.56 2.85
N ALA A 74 -6.13 -5.36 3.33
CA ALA A 74 -5.60 -5.12 4.66
C ALA A 74 -6.17 -3.81 5.20
N LYS A 75 -6.52 -3.78 6.49
CA LYS A 75 -7.01 -2.57 7.15
C LYS A 75 -5.93 -1.49 7.19
N SER A 76 -4.70 -1.88 7.51
CA SER A 76 -3.56 -0.96 7.53
C SER A 76 -2.26 -1.74 7.42
N ILE A 77 -1.25 -1.07 6.89
CA ILE A 77 0.13 -1.53 6.89
C ILE A 77 0.98 -0.40 7.47
N LYS A 78 1.82 -0.71 8.45
CA LYS A 78 2.76 0.23 9.06
C LYS A 78 4.13 -0.43 9.10
N CYS A 79 5.04 0.07 8.29
CA CYS A 79 6.43 -0.38 8.20
C CYS A 79 7.36 0.63 8.86
N HIS A 80 8.41 0.11 9.48
CA HIS A 80 9.37 0.84 10.27
C HIS A 80 10.80 0.44 9.92
N THR A 81 11.66 1.44 9.85
CA THR A 81 13.11 1.25 9.86
C THR A 81 13.78 2.34 10.69
N SER A 82 14.99 2.10 11.19
CA SER A 82 15.74 3.09 11.99
C SER A 82 17.09 3.43 11.37
N ASN A 83 17.46 4.72 11.47
CA ASN A 83 18.79 5.26 11.16
C ASN A 83 19.74 5.19 12.38
N VAL A 84 19.22 4.82 13.55
CA VAL A 84 19.98 4.67 14.79
C VAL A 84 20.20 3.19 15.09
N ASP A 85 19.13 2.40 15.09
CA ASP A 85 19.21 0.93 15.13
C ASP A 85 19.07 0.36 13.72
N LEU A 86 20.20 0.18 13.03
CA LEU A 86 20.22 -0.32 11.65
C LEU A 86 19.73 -1.77 11.50
N THR A 87 19.39 -2.46 12.59
CA THR A 87 18.79 -3.80 12.55
C THR A 87 17.27 -3.80 12.63
N SER A 88 16.68 -2.64 12.96
CA SER A 88 15.23 -2.46 13.05
C SER A 88 14.62 -2.41 11.64
N HIS A 89 13.95 -3.51 11.28
CA HIS A 89 13.09 -3.62 10.11
C HIS A 89 11.87 -4.43 10.49
N ASP A 90 10.71 -3.79 10.54
CA ASP A 90 9.45 -4.44 10.87
C ASP A 90 8.29 -3.83 10.09
N CYS A 91 7.28 -4.64 9.80
CA CYS A 91 6.02 -4.19 9.22
C CYS A 91 4.86 -4.88 9.94
N THR A 92 3.96 -4.11 10.52
CA THR A 92 2.70 -4.60 11.08
C THR A 92 1.59 -4.42 10.06
N LEU A 93 0.94 -5.52 9.71
CA LEU A 93 -0.24 -5.58 8.85
C LEU A 93 -1.45 -5.94 9.70
N THR A 94 -2.53 -5.18 9.58
CA THR A 94 -3.79 -5.43 10.29
C THR A 94 -4.83 -5.95 9.32
N PHE A 95 -5.43 -7.10 9.62
CA PHE A 95 -6.50 -7.75 8.85
C PHE A 95 -7.74 -7.90 9.70
N GLY A 96 -8.81 -7.15 9.43
CA GLY A 96 -10.12 -7.34 10.09
C GLY A 96 -10.12 -7.35 11.62
N GLY A 97 -9.06 -6.82 12.28
CA GLY A 97 -8.87 -6.86 13.73
C GLY A 97 -7.76 -7.79 14.25
N LYS A 98 -7.05 -8.49 13.37
CA LYS A 98 -5.87 -9.31 13.69
C LYS A 98 -4.61 -8.68 13.11
N ASP A 99 -3.59 -8.52 13.94
CA ASP A 99 -2.28 -8.07 13.49
C ASP A 99 -1.39 -9.25 13.12
N SER A 100 -0.55 -9.05 12.12
CA SER A 100 0.55 -9.93 11.73
C SER A 100 1.77 -9.07 11.46
N THR A 101 2.92 -9.49 11.99
CA THR A 101 4.15 -8.70 11.90
C THR A 101 5.19 -9.45 11.09
N LEU A 102 5.74 -8.78 10.08
CA LEU A 102 6.97 -9.15 9.41
C LEU A 102 8.15 -8.51 10.10
N THR A 103 9.30 -9.18 10.07
CA THR A 103 10.58 -8.62 10.52
C THR A 103 11.71 -8.97 9.56
N GLY A 104 12.81 -8.20 9.62
CA GLY A 104 14.01 -8.46 8.85
C GLY A 104 13.79 -8.36 7.33
N ARG A 105 14.23 -9.37 6.58
CA ARG A 105 14.20 -9.36 5.10
C ARG A 105 12.79 -9.11 4.55
N ALA A 106 11.78 -9.83 5.03
CA ALA A 106 10.43 -9.74 4.51
C ALA A 106 9.79 -8.37 4.82
N ALA A 107 10.09 -7.79 5.99
CA ALA A 107 9.66 -6.43 6.31
C ALA A 107 10.35 -5.39 5.43
N HIS A 108 11.66 -5.55 5.19
CA HIS A 108 12.41 -4.64 4.32
C HIS A 108 11.90 -4.69 2.88
N GLU A 109 11.56 -5.87 2.38
CA GLU A 109 10.95 -6.06 1.06
C GLU A 109 9.61 -5.32 0.96
N LEU A 110 8.70 -5.52 1.92
CA LEU A 110 7.42 -4.80 1.94
C LEU A 110 7.61 -3.28 2.02
N LEU A 111 8.52 -2.80 2.87
CA LEU A 111 8.83 -1.37 2.98
C LEU A 111 9.36 -0.81 1.65
N ALA A 112 10.27 -1.53 0.99
CA ALA A 112 10.80 -1.11 -0.30
C ALA A 112 9.70 -1.03 -1.36
N THR A 113 8.82 -2.04 -1.43
CA THR A 113 7.66 -2.03 -2.32
C THR A 113 6.74 -0.83 -2.04
N LEU A 114 6.44 -0.54 -0.77
CA LEU A 114 5.65 0.66 -0.44
C LEU A 114 6.30 1.96 -0.94
N ALA A 115 7.62 2.08 -0.81
CA ALA A 115 8.35 3.25 -1.31
C ALA A 115 8.35 3.32 -2.86
N GLU A 116 8.45 2.18 -3.55
CA GLU A 116 8.33 2.08 -5.01
C GLU A 116 6.96 2.51 -5.52
N GLU A 117 5.89 2.15 -4.80
CA GLU A 117 4.51 2.60 -5.05
C GLU A 117 4.27 4.08 -4.69
N GLY A 118 5.32 4.81 -4.31
CA GLY A 118 5.28 6.26 -4.10
C GLY A 118 4.74 6.69 -2.74
N LEU A 119 4.60 5.78 -1.76
CA LEU A 119 4.31 6.21 -0.39
C LEU A 119 5.45 7.08 0.13
N GLN A 120 5.09 8.21 0.73
CA GLN A 120 6.09 9.09 1.34
C GLN A 120 6.45 8.60 2.75
N PRO A 121 7.74 8.63 3.12
CA PRO A 121 8.15 8.31 4.48
C PRO A 121 7.69 9.40 5.46
N ASP A 122 7.22 8.97 6.63
CA ASP A 122 7.15 9.80 7.84
C ASP A 122 8.43 9.62 8.65
N ALA A 123 9.27 10.66 8.68
CA ALA A 123 10.56 10.62 9.35
C ALA A 123 10.47 11.26 10.74
N GLY A 124 10.70 10.46 11.77
CA GLY A 124 10.91 10.88 13.15
C GLY A 124 12.38 10.80 13.55
N ALA A 125 12.79 11.41 14.67
CA ALA A 125 14.19 11.41 15.10
C ALA A 125 14.81 9.99 15.10
N GLY A 126 15.64 9.70 14.08
CA GLY A 126 16.27 8.40 13.91
C GLY A 126 15.39 7.27 13.39
N ASN A 127 14.11 7.50 13.09
CA ASN A 127 13.15 6.49 12.64
C ASN A 127 12.45 6.93 11.35
N VAL A 128 12.10 5.96 10.52
CA VAL A 128 11.42 6.19 9.25
C VAL A 128 10.26 5.22 9.15
N TRP A 129 9.07 5.75 8.90
CA TRP A 129 7.83 4.99 8.82
C TRP A 129 7.21 5.10 7.43
N TYR A 130 6.65 4.02 6.93
CA TYR A 130 5.80 4.00 5.75
C TYR A 130 4.47 3.39 6.15
N ALA A 131 3.36 4.04 5.80
CA ALA A 131 2.05 3.55 6.21
C ALA A 131 0.95 3.88 5.21
N LEU A 132 0.01 2.96 5.09
CA LEU A 132 -1.24 3.12 4.36
C LEU A 132 -2.42 2.56 5.16
N SER A 133 -3.62 2.96 4.76
CA SER A 133 -4.89 2.41 5.26
C SER A 133 -5.71 1.82 4.11
N ALA A 134 -6.64 0.94 4.46
CA ALA A 134 -7.65 0.38 3.55
C ALA A 134 -7.07 -0.12 2.21
N LEU A 135 -6.04 -0.97 2.28
CA LEU A 135 -5.52 -1.62 1.09
C LEU A 135 -6.58 -2.55 0.53
N ASP A 136 -6.88 -2.38 -0.75
CA ASP A 136 -7.75 -3.24 -1.54
C ASP A 136 -7.10 -3.47 -2.91
N CYS A 137 -6.67 -4.72 -3.15
CA CYS A 137 -6.09 -5.14 -4.41
C CYS A 137 -6.96 -6.18 -5.11
N ALA A 138 -7.04 -6.08 -6.42
CA ALA A 138 -7.70 -7.01 -7.32
C ALA A 138 -6.68 -7.55 -8.33
N ILE A 139 -6.50 -8.88 -8.36
CA ILE A 139 -5.54 -9.56 -9.24
C ILE A 139 -6.26 -10.54 -10.16
N ASP A 140 -6.36 -10.20 -11.44
CA ASP A 140 -6.75 -11.13 -12.51
C ASP A 140 -5.55 -12.00 -12.90
N VAL A 141 -5.51 -13.20 -12.33
CA VAL A 141 -4.45 -14.17 -12.56
C VAL A 141 -4.33 -14.56 -14.03
N ALA A 142 -5.43 -14.65 -14.78
CA ALA A 142 -5.37 -15.02 -16.19
C ALA A 142 -4.70 -13.92 -17.01
N GLN A 143 -5.03 -12.66 -16.72
CA GLN A 143 -4.44 -11.50 -17.38
C GLN A 143 -2.95 -11.34 -17.05
N VAL A 144 -2.56 -11.43 -15.77
CA VAL A 144 -1.13 -11.37 -15.37
C VAL A 144 -0.33 -12.48 -16.06
N LYS A 145 -0.89 -13.69 -16.18
CA LYS A 145 -0.25 -14.80 -16.90
C LYS A 145 -0.10 -14.56 -18.39
N ALA A 146 -0.99 -13.76 -19.00
CA ALA A 146 -0.91 -13.35 -20.39
C ALA A 146 0.21 -12.32 -20.66
N LYS A 147 0.76 -11.69 -19.60
CA LYS A 147 1.85 -10.70 -19.67
C LYS A 147 1.53 -9.52 -20.58
N ASP A 148 0.28 -9.06 -20.55
CA ASP A 148 -0.20 -7.94 -21.37
C ASP A 148 0.02 -6.57 -20.70
N GLY A 149 0.60 -6.55 -19.50
CA GLY A 149 0.85 -5.34 -18.72
C GLY A 149 -0.30 -4.92 -17.82
N GLY A 150 -1.35 -5.75 -17.68
CA GLY A 150 -2.47 -5.49 -16.78
C GLY A 150 -2.77 -6.65 -15.82
N GLY A 151 -3.98 -6.62 -15.26
CA GLY A 151 -4.48 -7.66 -14.36
C GLY A 151 -4.20 -7.41 -12.88
N VAL A 152 -3.69 -6.23 -12.53
CA VAL A 152 -3.45 -5.83 -11.14
C VAL A 152 -3.94 -4.41 -10.93
N SER A 153 -4.68 -4.21 -9.83
CA SER A 153 -5.10 -2.89 -9.37
C SER A 153 -5.11 -2.90 -7.86
N CYS A 154 -4.34 -2.04 -7.22
CA CYS A 154 -4.36 -1.82 -5.78
C CYS A 154 -4.78 -0.39 -5.49
N THR A 155 -5.67 -0.21 -4.52
CA THR A 155 -6.06 1.09 -3.99
C THR A 155 -5.80 1.14 -2.50
N PHE A 156 -5.44 2.32 -1.99
CA PHE A 156 -5.21 2.55 -0.56
C PHE A 156 -5.32 4.03 -0.20
N GLY A 157 -5.63 4.29 1.07
CA GLY A 157 -5.69 5.63 1.64
C GLY A 157 -4.40 6.01 2.40
N PRO A 158 -4.30 7.30 2.80
CA PRO A 158 -3.28 7.72 3.75
C PRO A 158 -3.43 6.97 5.08
N ALA A 159 -2.34 6.80 5.82
CA ALA A 159 -2.37 6.16 7.12
C ALA A 159 -3.30 6.88 8.12
N ASP A 160 -4.07 6.10 8.88
CA ASP A 160 -4.87 6.54 10.03
C ASP A 160 -4.05 6.61 11.33
#